data_AF-A0A6S6XJU9-F1
#
_entry.id   AF-A0A6S6XJU9-F1
#
_cell.length_a   1.000
_cell.length_b   1.000
_cell.length_c   1.000
_cell.angle_alpha   90.00
_cell.angle_beta   90.00
_cell.angle_gamma   90.00
#
_symmetry.space_group_name_H-M   'P 1'
#
loop_
_entity.id
_entity.type
_entity.pdbx_description
1 polymer ?
#
loop_
_entity_poly.entity_id
_entity_poly.type
_entity_poly.pdbx_seq_one_letter_code
_entity_poly.pdbx_strand_id
1 'polypeptide(L)' 'MANWLQEFQAHNRAVRQGQIDEGIFESTGKNILKAASAMLEAKVEREKIKELLIKYWDLRPSDADFFLDKAVHAEN' A
#
# COMPACT_ATOMS: atom_id res chain seq x y z
N MET A 1 34.57 5.90 24.40
CA MET A 1 34.29 4.76 23.51
C MET A 1 32.81 4.33 23.46
N ALA A 2 31.86 5.00 24.15
CA ALA A 2 30.44 4.63 24.14
C ALA A 2 29.63 5.16 22.93
N ASN A 3 30.11 6.20 22.24
CA ASN A 3 29.35 6.92 21.20
C ASN A 3 29.13 6.10 19.93
N TRP A 4 30.19 5.45 19.43
CA TRP A 4 30.16 4.71 18.16
C TRP A 4 29.17 3.53 18.18
N LEU A 5 29.10 2.80 19.30
CA LEU A 5 28.17 1.68 19.47
C LEU A 5 26.71 2.15 19.50
N GLN A 6 26.44 3.32 20.11
CA GLN A 6 25.10 3.90 20.12
C GLN A 6 24.69 4.45 18.74
N GLU A 7 25.59 5.14 18.04
CA GLU A 7 25.38 5.64 16.68
C GLU A 7 25.14 4.50 15.69
N PHE A 8 25.91 3.42 15.77
CA PHE A 8 25.74 2.22 14.94
C PHE A 8 24.41 1.50 15.19
N GLN A 9 23.98 1.40 16.46
CA GLN A 9 22.68 0.83 16.80
C GLN A 9 21.52 1.72 16.36
N ALA A 10 21.67 3.05 16.45
CA ALA A 10 20.66 4.00 15.97
C ALA A 10 20.49 3.90 14.45
N HIS A 11 21.61 3.83 13.72
CA HIS A 11 21.62 3.63 12.27
C HIS A 11 20.96 2.31 11.87
N ASN A 12 21.31 1.19 12.51
CA ASN A 12 20.69 -0.11 12.24
C ASN A 12 19.18 -0.14 12.56
N ARG A 13 18.73 0.56 13.61
CA ARG A 13 17.30 0.70 13.90
C ARG A 13 16.58 1.49 12.81
N ALA A 14 17.16 2.58 12.31
CA ALA A 14 16.58 3.36 11.22
C ALA A 14 16.51 2.57 9.90
N VAL A 15 17.55 1.81 9.58
CA VAL A 15 17.57 0.94 8.39
C VAL A 15 16.52 -0.18 8.51
N ARG A 16 16.40 -0.82 9.68
CA ARG A 16 15.37 -1.83 9.92
C ARG A 16 13.95 -1.25 9.88
N GLN A 17 13.75 -0.06 10.42
CA GLN A 17 12.45 0.62 10.36
C GLN A 17 12.09 0.93 8.91
N GLY A 18 13.03 1.43 8.11
CA GLY A 18 12.82 1.66 6.67
C GLY A 18 12.43 0.38 5.91
N GLN A 19 13.06 -0.75 6.21
CA GLN A 19 12.71 -2.05 5.61
C GLN A 19 11.34 -2.58 6.05
N ILE A 20 10.96 -2.34 7.31
CA ILE A 20 9.62 -2.67 7.82
C ILE A 20 8.57 -1.80 7.16
N ASP A 21 8.83 -0.49 7.05
CA ASP A 21 7.92 0.47 6.43
C ASP A 21 7.75 0.19 4.93
N GLU A 22 8.84 -0.20 4.23
CA GLU A 22 8.81 -0.62 2.83
C GLU A 22 8.01 -1.93 2.63
N GLY A 23 8.18 -2.91 3.53
CA GLY A 23 7.39 -4.14 3.52
C GLY A 23 5.90 -3.92 3.85
N ILE A 24 5.59 -2.99 4.75
CA ILE A 24 4.22 -2.57 5.06
C ILE A 24 3.62 -1.83 3.86
N PHE A 25 4.40 -0.97 3.18
CA PHE A 25 3.95 -0.26 1.99
C PHE A 25 3.65 -1.21 0.83
N GLU A 26 4.54 -2.16 0.54
CA GLU A 26 4.30 -3.18 -0.48
C GLU A 26 3.10 -4.07 -0.16
N SER A 27 2.98 -4.53 1.09
CA SER A 27 1.87 -5.41 1.49
C SER A 27 0.53 -4.66 1.48
N THR A 28 0.52 -3.39 1.85
CA THR A 28 -0.66 -2.52 1.78
C THR A 28 -1.08 -2.31 0.33
N GLY A 29 -0.14 -2.01 -0.57
CA GLY A 29 -0.43 -1.88 -2.00
C GLY A 29 -0.96 -3.18 -2.64
N LYS A 30 -0.40 -4.33 -2.27
CA LYS A 30 -0.89 -5.66 -2.70
C LYS A 30 -2.30 -5.97 -2.17
N ASN A 31 -2.59 -5.59 -0.92
CA ASN A 31 -3.91 -5.77 -0.31
C ASN A 31 -4.98 -4.87 -0.96
N ILE A 32 -4.64 -3.61 -1.26
CA ILE A 32 -5.52 -2.69 -1.99
C ILE A 32 -5.85 -3.26 -3.37
N LEU A 33 -4.83 -3.72 -4.10
CA LEU A 33 -5.03 -4.32 -5.43
C LEU A 33 -5.96 -5.54 -5.35
N LYS A 34 -5.71 -6.45 -4.40
CA LYS A 34 -6.54 -7.65 -4.21
C LYS A 34 -7.98 -7.32 -3.82
N ALA A 35 -8.18 -6.29 -2.99
CA ALA A 35 -9.51 -5.82 -2.63
C ALA A 35 -10.22 -5.19 -3.84
N ALA A 36 -9.52 -4.39 -4.63
CA ALA A 36 -10.06 -3.79 -5.85
C ALA A 36 -10.48 -4.86 -6.88
N SER A 37 -9.62 -5.85 -7.15
CA SER A 37 -9.96 -6.99 -8.01
C SER A 37 -11.16 -7.78 -7.48
N ALA A 38 -11.18 -8.13 -6.19
CA ALA A 38 -12.34 -8.84 -5.60
C ALA A 38 -13.66 -8.06 -5.75
N MET A 39 -13.61 -6.73 -5.66
CA MET A 39 -14.79 -5.88 -5.87
C MET A 39 -15.20 -5.80 -7.35
N LEU A 40 -14.24 -5.82 -8.28
CA LEU A 40 -14.49 -5.90 -9.72
C LEU A 40 -15.12 -7.24 -10.11
N GLU A 41 -14.58 -8.36 -9.61
CA GLU A 41 -15.14 -9.70 -9.78
C GLU A 41 -16.57 -9.78 -9.24
N ALA A 42 -16.84 -9.12 -8.11
CA ALA A 42 -18.18 -9.01 -7.51
C ALA A 42 -19.13 -8.06 -8.27
N LYS A 43 -18.69 -7.48 -9.40
CA LYS A 43 -19.44 -6.54 -10.23
C LYS A 43 -19.90 -5.28 -9.49
N VAL A 44 -19.13 -4.84 -8.50
CA VAL A 44 -19.37 -3.55 -7.84
C VAL A 44 -19.05 -2.44 -8.84
N GLU A 45 -19.88 -1.39 -8.85
CA GLU A 45 -19.66 -0.25 -9.73
C GLU A 45 -18.29 0.39 -9.48
N ARG A 46 -17.58 0.72 -10.56
CA ARG A 46 -16.22 1.28 -10.53
C ARG A 46 -16.12 2.50 -9.61
N GLU A 47 -17.09 3.40 -9.70
CA GLU A 47 -17.17 4.61 -8.89
C GLU A 47 -17.34 4.29 -7.41
N LYS A 48 -18.11 3.24 -7.10
CA LYS A 48 -18.29 2.75 -5.73
C LYS A 48 -17.02 2.14 -5.16
N ILE A 49 -16.26 1.39 -5.97
CA ILE A 49 -14.95 0.84 -5.57
C ILE A 49 -14.00 2.00 -5.25
N LYS A 50 -13.96 3.04 -6.09
CA LYS A 50 -13.13 4.23 -5.85
C LYS A 50 -13.46 4.92 -4.53
N GLU A 51 -14.74 5.14 -4.24
CA GLU A 51 -15.19 5.70 -2.96
C GLU A 51 -14.74 4.85 -1.76
N LEU A 52 -14.83 3.52 -1.86
CA LEU A 52 -14.43 2.59 -0.81
C LEU A 52 -12.91 2.61 -0.59
N LEU A 53 -12.13 2.63 -1.67
CA LEU A 53 -10.68 2.75 -1.60
C LEU A 53 -10.23 4.05 -0.94
N ILE A 54 -10.85 5.18 -1.30
CA ILE A 54 -10.60 6.49 -0.67
C ILE A 54 -10.97 6.44 0.82
N LYS A 55 -12.16 5.91 1.16
CA LYS A 55 -12.66 5.92 2.55
C LYS A 55 -11.87 5.01 3.49
N TYR A 56 -11.48 3.81 3.06
CA TYR A 56 -10.90 2.80 3.94
C TYR A 56 -9.37 2.78 3.95
N TRP A 57 -8.73 3.29 2.88
CA TRP A 57 -7.27 3.37 2.79
C TRP A 57 -6.74 4.81 2.77
N ASP A 58 -7.62 5.81 2.94
CA ASP A 58 -7.28 7.24 2.90
C ASP A 58 -6.48 7.63 1.64
N LEU A 59 -6.80 6.98 0.53
CA LEU A 59 -6.12 7.17 -0.75
C LEU A 59 -6.56 8.48 -1.38
N ARG A 60 -5.63 9.16 -2.05
CA ARG A 60 -6.01 10.28 -2.93
C ARG A 60 -6.82 9.73 -4.10
N PRO A 61 -7.72 10.54 -4.69
CA PRO A 61 -8.50 10.11 -5.86
C PRO A 61 -7.64 9.60 -7.02
N SER A 62 -6.45 10.19 -7.22
CA SER A 62 -5.46 9.75 -8.22
C SER A 62 -4.88 8.37 -7.93
N ASP A 63 -4.62 8.08 -6.66
CA ASP A 63 -4.04 6.80 -6.23
C ASP A 63 -5.10 5.71 -6.30
N ALA A 64 -6.33 6.03 -5.90
CA ALA A 64 -7.47 5.14 -6.06
C ALA A 64 -7.69 4.78 -7.54
N ASP A 65 -7.62 5.74 -8.47
CA ASP A 65 -7.69 5.46 -9.91
C ASP A 65 -6.54 4.55 -10.38
N PHE A 66 -5.31 4.81 -9.94
CA PHE A 66 -4.15 3.98 -10.27
C PHE A 66 -4.34 2.51 -9.85
N PHE A 67 -4.80 2.27 -8.62
CA PHE A 67 -5.05 0.90 -8.15
C PHE A 67 -6.19 0.22 -8.91
N LEU A 68 -7.21 0.99 -9.29
CA LEU A 68 -8.37 0.48 -10.00
C LEU A 68 -8.03 0.12 -11.46
N ASP A 69 -7.26 0.96 -12.15
CA ASP A 69 -6.72 0.65 -13.48
C ASP A 69 -5.82 -0.57 -13.43
N LYS A 70 -4.95 -0.65 -12.42
CA LYS A 70 -4.06 -1.81 -12.23
C LYS A 70 -4.83 -3.10 -11.93
N ALA A 71 -5.96 -3.02 -11.20
CA ALA A 71 -6.82 -4.17 -10.92
C ALA A 71 -7.54 -4.67 -12.18
N VAL A 72 -8.03 -3.76 -13.03
CA VAL A 72 -8.64 -4.10 -14.34
C VAL A 72 -7.62 -4.76 -15.28
N HIS A 73 -6.36 -4.31 -15.25
CA HIS A 73 -5.29 -4.89 -16.06
C HIS A 73 -4.66 -6.16 -15.46
N ALA A 74 -4.92 -6.48 -14.19
CA ALA A 74 -4.41 -7.69 -13.55
C ALA A 74 -5.27 -8.94 -13.85
N GLU A 75 -6.50 -8.76 -14.35
CA GLU A 75 -7.42 -9.83 -14.75
C GLU A 75 -7.33 -10.23 -16.24
N ASN A 76 -6.54 -9.51 -17.06
CA ASN A 76 -6.24 -9.85 -18.46
C ASN A 76 -4.85 -10.47 -18.61
#